data_AF-A0A850NVW6-F1
#
_entry.id   AF-A0A850NVW6-F1
#
_cell.length_a   1.000
_cell.length_b   1.000
_cell.length_c   1.000
_cell.angle_alpha   90.00
_cell.angle_beta   90.00
_cell.angle_gamma   90.00
#
_symmetry.space_group_name_H-M   'P 1'
#
loop_
_entity.id
_entity.type
_entity.pdbx_description
1 polymer ?
#
loop_
_entity_poly.entity_id
_entity_poly.type
_entity_poly.pdbx_seq_one_letter_code
_entity_poly.pdbx_strand_id
1 'polypeptide(L)'
;MLVLSGVAVIIIGFALGVNPLLVTVLAALASGLASGQGVGATVAALGHAFVHDDFIAIGWLVLPVIGLLESRGLRERVRLLVARRAGVRVGRLLVSYLAVRQVSAAIGLSAIGGQAQSVRPVLAPMVEAAA
;
A
#
# COMPACT_ATOMS: atom_id res chain seq x y z
N MET A 1 -31.58 -3.25 -11.90
CA MET A 1 -30.65 -4.23 -11.31
C MET A 1 -29.35 -4.43 -12.12
N LEU A 2 -29.03 -3.55 -13.08
CA LEU A 2 -27.78 -3.63 -13.85
C LEU A 2 -26.56 -3.02 -13.13
N VAL A 3 -26.74 -2.39 -11.95
CA VAL A 3 -25.68 -1.70 -11.21
C VAL A 3 -24.57 -2.66 -10.74
N LEU A 4 -24.88 -3.96 -10.55
CA LEU A 4 -23.89 -5.01 -10.24
C LEU A 4 -23.05 -5.45 -11.46
N SER A 5 -23.28 -4.91 -12.66
CA SER A 5 -22.50 -5.24 -13.85
C SER A 5 -21.00 -5.02 -13.63
N GLY A 6 -20.61 -3.97 -12.90
CA GLY A 6 -19.21 -3.72 -12.56
C GLY A 6 -18.58 -4.82 -11.70
N VAL A 7 -19.33 -5.45 -10.79
CA VAL A 7 -18.82 -6.59 -10.00
C VAL A 7 -18.53 -7.77 -10.91
N ALA A 8 -19.40 -8.06 -11.88
CA ALA A 8 -19.16 -9.12 -12.87
C ALA A 8 -17.92 -8.82 -13.73
N VAL A 9 -17.72 -7.55 -14.14
CA VAL A 9 -16.53 -7.11 -14.88
C VAL A 9 -15.25 -7.30 -14.05
N ILE A 10 -15.28 -7.00 -12.74
CA ILE A 10 -14.14 -7.23 -11.83
C ILE A 10 -13.80 -8.72 -11.75
N ILE A 11 -14.80 -9.57 -11.52
CA ILE A 11 -14.60 -11.02 -11.39
C ILE A 11 -13.98 -11.59 -12.67
N ILE A 12 -14.54 -11.24 -13.83
CA ILE A 12 -14.04 -11.72 -15.13
C ILE A 12 -12.63 -11.16 -15.40
N GLY A 13 -12.41 -9.86 -15.16
CA GLY A 13 -11.12 -9.21 -15.42
C GLY A 13 -9.98 -9.79 -14.59
N PHE A 14 -10.22 -10.09 -13.32
CA PHE A 14 -9.22 -10.76 -12.47
C PHE A 14 -9.05 -12.24 -12.80
N ALA A 15 -10.13 -12.95 -13.16
CA ALA A 15 -10.02 -14.33 -13.61
C ALA A 15 -9.15 -14.47 -14.87
N LEU A 16 -9.20 -13.48 -15.76
CA LEU A 16 -8.39 -13.40 -16.97
C LEU A 16 -6.97 -12.86 -16.72
N GLY A 17 -6.62 -12.48 -15.48
CA GLY A 17 -5.30 -11.94 -15.14
C GLY A 17 -5.00 -10.57 -15.78
N VAL A 18 -6.03 -9.81 -16.15
CA VAL A 18 -5.88 -8.48 -16.76
C VAL A 18 -5.35 -7.49 -15.70
N ASN A 19 -4.65 -6.46 -16.16
CA ASN A 19 -4.13 -5.42 -15.28
C ASN A 19 -5.23 -4.86 -14.35
N PRO A 20 -5.04 -4.94 -13.01
CA PRO A 20 -6.04 -4.50 -12.03
C PRO A 20 -6.57 -3.09 -12.26
N LEU A 21 -5.72 -2.14 -12.68
CA LEU A 21 -6.12 -0.77 -12.92
C LEU A 21 -7.10 -0.65 -14.11
N LEU A 22 -6.85 -1.42 -15.17
CA LEU A 22 -7.72 -1.42 -16.34
C LEU A 22 -9.09 -2.02 -16.00
N VAL A 23 -9.09 -3.12 -15.25
CA VAL A 23 -10.29 -3.83 -14.81
C VAL A 23 -11.16 -2.94 -13.94
N THR A 24 -10.58 -2.23 -12.97
CA THR A 24 -11.35 -1.35 -12.08
C THR A 24 -11.93 -0.14 -12.81
N VAL A 25 -11.21 0.48 -13.76
CA VAL A 25 -11.75 1.56 -14.57
C VAL A 25 -12.92 1.09 -15.43
N LEU A 26 -12.79 -0.06 -16.12
CA LEU A 26 -13.85 -0.62 -16.94
C LEU A 26 -15.09 -1.00 -16.11
N ALA A 27 -14.88 -1.57 -14.93
CA ALA A 27 -15.96 -1.91 -14.02
C ALA A 27 -16.70 -0.67 -13.51
N ALA A 28 -15.97 0.39 -13.15
CA ALA A 28 -16.57 1.64 -12.69
C ALA A 28 -17.36 2.33 -13.81
N LEU A 29 -16.84 2.32 -15.05
CA LEU A 29 -17.58 2.79 -16.23
C LEU A 29 -18.82 1.94 -16.49
N ALA A 30 -18.72 0.61 -16.43
CA ALA A 30 -19.85 -0.29 -16.64
C ALA A 30 -20.96 -0.08 -15.60
N SER A 31 -20.61 0.03 -14.31
CA SER A 31 -21.58 0.30 -13.24
C SER A 31 -22.17 1.70 -13.32
N GLY A 32 -21.36 2.72 -13.64
CA GLY A 32 -21.81 4.10 -13.78
C GLY A 32 -22.76 4.29 -14.96
N LEU A 33 -22.45 3.72 -16.12
CA LEU A 33 -23.35 3.75 -17.28
C LEU A 33 -24.64 2.95 -17.02
N ALA A 34 -24.53 1.80 -16.35
CA ALA A 34 -25.67 0.98 -15.95
C ALA A 34 -26.58 1.65 -14.90
N SER A 35 -26.13 2.71 -14.24
CA SER A 35 -26.94 3.50 -13.30
C SER A 35 -27.91 4.48 -14.00
N GLY A 36 -27.79 4.67 -15.31
CA GLY A 36 -28.66 5.55 -16.10
C GLY A 36 -28.37 7.04 -15.94
N GLN A 37 -27.33 7.43 -15.19
CA GLN A 37 -26.97 8.83 -14.91
C GLN A 37 -26.35 9.56 -16.12
N GLY A 38 -26.08 8.85 -17.23
CA GLY A 38 -25.40 9.38 -18.42
C GLY A 38 -23.88 9.40 -18.28
N VAL A 39 -23.18 9.49 -19.42
CA VAL A 39 -21.70 9.40 -19.50
C VAL A 39 -21.04 10.53 -18.69
N GLY A 40 -21.54 11.77 -18.82
CA GLY A 40 -20.98 12.93 -18.13
C GLY A 40 -21.05 12.81 -16.60
N ALA A 41 -22.20 12.40 -16.06
CA ALA A 41 -22.37 12.23 -14.61
C ALA A 41 -21.53 11.07 -14.06
N THR A 42 -21.37 10.00 -14.84
CA THR A 42 -20.48 8.88 -14.49
C THR A 42 -19.03 9.33 -14.35
N VAL A 43 -18.54 10.10 -15.33
CA VAL A 43 -17.18 10.65 -15.30
C VAL A 43 -17.01 11.66 -14.16
N ALA A 44 -18.03 12.48 -13.88
CA ALA A 44 -18.02 13.41 -12.75
C ALA A 44 -18.01 12.68 -11.40
N ALA A 45 -18.77 11.60 -11.24
CA ALA A 45 -18.79 10.78 -10.03
C ALA A 45 -17.46 10.06 -9.80
N LEU A 46 -16.85 9.55 -10.89
CA LEU A 46 -15.48 9.03 -10.87
C LEU A 46 -14.50 10.11 -10.40
N GLY A 47 -14.51 11.29 -11.02
CA GLY A 47 -13.65 12.41 -10.64
C GLY A 47 -13.84 12.82 -9.17
N HIS A 48 -15.09 12.88 -8.69
CA HIS A 48 -15.40 13.16 -7.30
C HIS A 48 -14.81 12.11 -6.35
N ALA A 49 -14.94 10.82 -6.69
CA ALA A 49 -14.38 9.73 -5.91
C ALA A 49 -12.83 9.78 -5.87
N PHE A 50 -12.18 10.14 -6.98
CA PHE A 50 -10.72 10.29 -7.02
C PHE A 50 -10.22 11.51 -6.24
N VAL A 51 -10.94 12.64 -6.28
CA VAL A 51 -10.52 13.87 -5.60
C VAL A 51 -10.77 13.80 -4.09
N HIS A 52 -11.84 13.14 -3.65
CA HIS A 52 -12.17 12.98 -2.23
C HIS A 52 -11.43 11.81 -1.56
N ASP A 53 -10.61 11.06 -2.30
CA ASP A 53 -9.80 10.01 -1.72
C ASP A 53 -8.52 10.59 -1.10
N ASP A 54 -8.60 10.95 0.18
CA ASP A 54 -7.51 11.54 0.97
C ASP A 54 -6.22 10.68 0.94
N PHE A 55 -6.36 9.37 0.69
CA PHE A 55 -5.23 8.44 0.59
C PHE A 55 -4.25 8.80 -0.54
N ILE A 56 -4.73 9.36 -1.65
CA ILE A 56 -3.88 9.71 -2.79
C ILE A 56 -3.00 10.93 -2.44
N ALA A 57 -3.57 11.93 -1.77
CA ALA A 57 -2.86 13.16 -1.39
C ALA A 57 -1.75 12.90 -0.37
N ILE A 58 -1.96 11.97 0.57
CA ILE A 58 -0.96 11.58 1.57
C ILE A 58 0.31 11.02 0.90
N GLY A 59 0.17 10.24 -0.17
CA GLY A 59 1.32 9.68 -0.90
C GLY A 59 2.27 10.77 -1.44
N TRP A 60 1.71 11.88 -1.92
CA TRP A 60 2.47 13.03 -2.40
C TRP A 60 3.21 13.78 -1.29
N LEU A 61 2.66 13.80 -0.06
CA LEU A 61 3.33 14.38 1.11
C LEU A 61 4.45 13.49 1.64
N VAL A 62 4.29 12.18 1.55
CA VAL A 62 5.28 11.21 2.05
C VAL A 62 6.60 11.32 1.26
N LEU A 63 6.55 11.53 -0.06
CA LEU A 63 7.75 11.68 -0.90
C LEU A 63 8.75 12.76 -0.41
N PRO A 64 8.36 14.04 -0.25
CA PRO A 64 9.27 15.09 0.23
C PRO A 64 9.71 14.84 1.68
N VAL A 65 8.87 14.24 2.52
CA VAL A 65 9.27 13.84 3.88
C VAL A 65 10.37 12.79 3.84
N ILE A 66 10.24 11.76 2.99
CA ILE A 66 11.30 10.77 2.77
C ILE A 66 12.57 11.46 2.26
N GLY A 67 12.46 12.33 1.25
CA GLY A 67 13.61 13.06 0.71
C GLY A 67 14.33 13.90 1.77
N LEU A 68 13.60 14.55 2.67
CA LEU A 68 14.15 15.34 3.77
C LEU A 68 14.81 14.47 4.85
N LEU A 69 14.28 13.28 5.12
CA LEU A 69 14.90 12.33 6.06
C LEU A 69 16.17 11.72 5.47
N GLU A 70 16.14 11.38 4.18
CA GLU A 70 17.30 10.82 3.48
C GLU A 70 18.44 11.82 3.36
N SER A 71 18.16 13.11 3.10
CA SER A 71 19.17 14.16 3.09
C SER A 71 19.82 14.37 4.45
N ARG A 72 19.13 14.02 5.55
CA ARG A 72 19.68 13.98 6.92
C ARG A 72 20.36 12.67 7.28
N GLY A 73 20.61 11.79 6.31
CA GLY A 73 21.36 10.55 6.51
C GLY A 73 20.58 9.46 7.23
N LEU A 74 19.24 9.43 7.10
CA LEU A 74 18.40 8.37 7.67
C LEU A 74 18.91 6.97 7.30
N ARG A 75 19.27 6.77 6.02
CA ARG A 75 19.81 5.50 5.51
C ARG A 75 21.12 5.10 6.22
N GLU A 76 22.01 6.06 6.45
CA GLU A 76 23.29 5.84 7.15
C GLU A 76 23.07 5.47 8.62
N ARG A 77 22.15 6.16 9.29
CA ARG A 77 21.80 5.90 10.70
C ARG A 77 21.18 4.50 10.85
N VAL A 78 20.30 4.11 9.93
CA VAL A 78 19.67 2.79 9.92
C VAL A 78 20.72 1.70 9.71
N ARG A 79 21.66 1.88 8.76
CA ARG A 79 22.76 0.92 8.54
C ARG A 79 23.61 0.71 9.79
N LEU A 80 23.99 1.78 10.48
CA LEU A 80 24.76 1.69 11.73
C LEU A 80 23.97 1.01 12.85
N LEU A 81 22.67 1.30 12.97
CA LEU A 81 21.78 0.66 13.96
C LEU A 81 21.62 -0.84 13.70
N VAL A 82 21.46 -1.23 12.43
CA VAL A 82 21.36 -2.63 12.02
C VAL A 82 22.68 -3.36 12.27
N ALA A 83 23.81 -2.77 11.86
CA ALA A 83 25.15 -3.34 12.09
C ALA A 83 25.43 -3.56 13.59
N ARG A 84 25.01 -2.64 14.46
CA ARG A 84 25.15 -2.78 15.93
C ARG A 84 24.26 -3.86 16.54
N ARG A 85 23.17 -4.25 15.87
CA ARG A 85 22.23 -5.27 16.36
C ARG A 85 22.32 -6.60 15.61
N ALA A 86 23.39 -6.83 14.84
CA ALA A 86 23.61 -8.02 14.00
C ALA A 86 23.82 -9.36 14.76
N GLY A 87 23.37 -9.48 16.01
CA GLY A 87 23.44 -10.70 16.83
C GLY A 87 22.14 -11.06 17.55
N VAL A 88 21.02 -10.42 17.17
CA VAL A 88 19.71 -10.70 17.77
C VAL A 88 19.15 -12.01 17.20
N ARG A 89 18.79 -12.97 18.06
CA ARG A 89 18.12 -14.22 17.64
C ARG A 89 16.88 -13.92 16.80
N VAL A 90 16.72 -14.64 15.68
CA VAL A 90 15.62 -14.49 14.71
C VAL A 90 14.24 -14.38 15.37
N GLY A 91 13.96 -15.22 16.37
CA GLY A 91 12.69 -15.17 17.11
C GLY A 91 12.43 -13.86 17.85
N ARG A 92 13.46 -13.27 18.49
CA ARG A 92 13.32 -11.95 19.17
C ARG A 92 13.15 -10.82 18.17
N LEU A 93 13.80 -10.91 17.01
CA LEU A 93 13.68 -9.94 15.93
C LEU A 93 12.23 -9.90 15.39
N LEU A 94 11.65 -11.06 15.09
CA LEU A 94 10.27 -11.18 14.61
C LEU A 94 9.24 -10.69 15.64
N VAL A 95 9.41 -11.04 16.93
CA VAL A 95 8.53 -10.56 18.00
C VAL A 95 8.61 -9.04 18.14
N SER A 96 9.81 -8.45 18.08
CA SER A 96 9.96 -6.99 18.13
C SER A 96 9.32 -6.29 16.93
N TYR A 97 9.46 -6.85 15.72
CA TYR A 97 8.83 -6.32 14.51
C TYR A 97 7.30 -6.38 14.61
N LEU A 98 6.75 -7.52 15.06
CA LEU A 98 5.31 -7.66 15.29
C LEU A 98 4.80 -6.69 16.36
N ALA A 99 5.50 -6.53 17.47
CA ALA A 99 5.12 -5.58 18.52
C ALA A 99 5.04 -4.15 17.99
N VAL A 100 6.06 -3.69 17.26
CA VAL A 100 6.05 -2.35 16.64
C VAL A 100 4.90 -2.23 15.65
N ARG A 101 4.71 -3.22 14.78
CA ARG A 101 3.62 -3.23 13.78
C ARG A 101 2.23 -3.16 14.43
N GLN A 102 2.00 -3.92 15.49
CA GLN A 102 0.71 -3.93 16.19
C GLN A 102 0.46 -2.61 16.91
N VAL A 103 1.48 -2.01 17.55
CA VAL A 103 1.36 -0.69 18.17
C VAL A 103 1.08 0.38 17.11
N SER A 104 1.79 0.37 15.98
CA SER A 104 1.53 1.28 14.87
C SER A 104 0.11 1.11 14.32
N ALA A 105 -0.36 -0.12 14.15
CA ALA A 105 -1.73 -0.39 13.71
C ALA A 105 -2.78 0.09 14.73
N ALA A 106 -2.51 -0.06 16.03
CA ALA A 106 -3.42 0.37 17.11
C ALA A 106 -3.63 1.89 17.13
N ILE A 107 -2.63 2.68 16.74
CA ILE A 107 -2.75 4.14 16.61
C ILE A 107 -3.20 4.60 15.21
N GLY A 108 -3.71 3.68 14.39
CA GLY A 108 -4.26 3.97 13.05
C GLY A 108 -3.22 3.99 11.91
N LEU A 109 -1.95 3.72 12.19
CA LEU A 109 -0.87 3.68 11.19
C LEU A 109 -0.71 2.26 10.61
N SER A 110 -1.79 1.73 10.03
CA SER A 110 -1.87 0.37 9.49
C SER A 110 -0.99 0.14 8.25
N ALA A 111 -0.59 1.21 7.56
CA ALA A 111 0.28 1.17 6.38
C ALA A 111 1.77 0.97 6.71
N ILE A 112 2.18 1.16 7.98
CA ILE A 112 3.59 1.09 8.37
C ILE A 112 4.05 -0.38 8.50
N GLY A 113 5.16 -0.71 7.85
CA GLY A 113 5.85 -1.98 8.06
C GLY A 113 5.23 -3.18 7.31
N GLY A 114 4.64 -2.97 6.13
CA GLY A 114 4.03 -4.03 5.32
C GLY A 114 4.99 -5.20 5.04
N GLN A 115 4.46 -6.43 4.98
CA GLN A 115 5.23 -7.67 4.80
C GLN A 115 6.21 -7.60 3.61
N ALA A 116 5.75 -7.10 2.46
CA ALA A 116 6.58 -6.99 1.26
C ALA A 116 7.68 -5.91 1.37
N GLN A 117 7.44 -4.85 2.14
CA GLN A 117 8.30 -3.66 2.19
C GLN A 117 9.37 -3.75 3.30
N SER A 118 9.13 -4.53 4.36
CA SER A 118 10.04 -4.60 5.52
C SER A 118 10.76 -5.95 5.64
N VAL A 119 10.12 -7.05 5.25
CA VAL A 119 10.68 -8.39 5.49
C VAL A 119 11.82 -8.70 4.52
N ARG A 120 11.62 -8.45 3.23
CA ARG A 120 12.63 -8.73 2.20
C ARG A 120 13.91 -7.90 2.29
N PRO A 121 13.85 -6.56 2.46
CA PRO A 121 15.08 -5.76 2.41
C PRO A 121 15.81 -5.64 3.74
N VAL A 122 15.16 -5.89 4.89
CA VAL A 122 15.77 -5.68 6.22
C VAL A 122 15.87 -6.97 7.04
N LEU A 123 14.79 -7.72 7.15
CA LEU A 123 14.80 -8.96 7.95
C LEU A 123 15.61 -10.07 7.28
N ALA A 124 15.47 -10.27 5.96
CA ALA A 124 16.21 -11.31 5.25
C ALA A 124 17.75 -11.21 5.42
N PRO A 125 18.42 -10.06 5.17
CA PRO A 125 19.87 -9.97 5.36
C PRO A 125 20.30 -10.10 6.84
N MET A 126 19.47 -9.70 7.80
CA MET A 126 19.77 -9.88 9.23
C MET A 126 19.64 -11.35 9.67
N VAL A 127 18.72 -12.10 9.08
CA VAL A 127 18.54 -13.53 9.34
C VAL A 127 19.65 -14.35 8.67
N GLU A 128 20.02 -14.02 7.43
CA GLU A 128 21.16 -14.65 6.74
C GLU A 128 22.49 -14.39 7.46
N ALA A 129 22.71 -13.18 7.99
CA ALA A 129 23.91 -12.88 8.77
C ALA A 129 23.95 -13.54 10.17
N ALA A 130 22.82 -14.06 10.64
CA ALA A 130 22.70 -14.72 11.95
C ALA A 130 22.67 -16.26 11.86
N ALA A 131 22.60 -16.82 10.64
CA ALA A 131 22.71 -18.25 10.36
C ALA A 131 24.18 -18.64 10.13
#